data_AF-A0A968EUJ1-F1
#
_entry.id   AF-A0A968EUJ1-F1
#
_cell.length_a   1.000
_cell.length_b   1.000
_cell.length_c   1.000
_cell.angle_alpha   90.00
_cell.angle_beta   90.00
_cell.angle_gamma   90.00
#
_symmetry.space_group_name_H-M   'P 1'
#
loop_
_entity.id
_entity.type
_entity.pdbx_description
1 polymer ?
#
loop_
_entity_poly.entity_id
_entity_poly.type
_entity_poly.pdbx_seq_one_letter_code
_entity_poly.pdbx_strand_id
1 'polypeptide(L)'
;DYRALQSELGLARAVVVQPTTYGLDNRCQLRGVAALGDAARAVVVVDDTVDDAEVLRLHELGARGVRFHMLPGGAVPWEVLEPVAERVAPRGWHVQLQLNGRELTERAERLRRLPVDVVVDHVGRFMPPVPTDDAAFEALLGLLDEGRTWVKLSAPYESSVTGPPGYDDVTPLVERLVARVPDRLLWASNWPHPGQAAPPSPGDLTRLAERWLPDPATRTKVLTDNPAALYGF
;
A
#
# COMPACT_ATOMS: atom_id res chain seq x y z
N ASP A 1 -2.76 15.19 15.75
CA ASP A 1 -2.98 15.40 14.30
C ASP A 1 -3.65 14.21 13.65
N TYR A 2 -2.99 13.05 13.51
CA TYR A 2 -3.60 11.91 12.82
C TYR A 2 -4.96 11.48 13.38
N ARG A 3 -5.18 11.47 14.70
CA ARG A 3 -6.52 11.19 15.28
C ARG A 3 -7.60 12.19 14.86
N ALA A 4 -7.26 13.46 14.66
CA ALA A 4 -8.21 14.45 14.19
C ALA A 4 -8.60 14.16 12.73
N LEU A 5 -7.60 13.89 11.88
CA LEU A 5 -7.83 13.44 10.50
C LEU A 5 -8.67 12.15 10.46
N GLN A 6 -8.33 11.17 11.29
CA GLN A 6 -9.03 9.90 11.41
C GLN A 6 -10.50 10.12 11.75
N SER A 7 -10.80 11.01 12.69
CA SER A 7 -12.17 11.39 13.05
C SER A 7 -12.89 12.11 11.92
N GLU A 8 -12.22 13.04 11.22
CA GLU A 8 -12.81 13.81 10.13
C GLU A 8 -13.15 12.93 8.92
N LEU A 9 -12.31 11.94 8.63
CA LEU A 9 -12.53 10.96 7.56
C LEU A 9 -13.44 9.78 7.98
N GLY A 10 -13.87 9.71 9.24
CA GLY A 10 -14.69 8.61 9.76
C GLY A 10 -13.97 7.25 9.79
N LEU A 11 -12.64 7.24 9.91
CA LEU A 11 -11.83 6.02 9.87
C LEU A 11 -11.73 5.37 11.25
N ALA A 12 -12.11 4.10 11.38
CA ALA A 12 -12.01 3.39 12.67
C ALA A 12 -10.64 2.74 12.91
N ARG A 13 -9.89 2.44 11.85
CA ARG A 13 -8.64 1.66 11.89
C ARG A 13 -7.54 2.34 11.07
N ALA A 14 -6.29 2.04 11.39
CA ALA A 14 -5.13 2.65 10.77
C ALA A 14 -4.02 1.64 10.48
N VAL A 15 -3.41 1.75 9.31
CA VAL A 15 -2.14 1.08 9.01
C VAL A 15 -1.07 2.16 8.93
N VAL A 16 -0.16 2.18 9.90
CA VAL A 16 0.99 3.09 9.88
C VAL A 16 2.08 2.40 9.09
N VAL A 17 2.70 3.09 8.14
CA VAL A 17 3.76 2.55 7.27
C VAL A 17 5.08 3.27 7.58
N GLN A 18 6.18 2.52 7.68
CA GLN A 18 7.50 3.06 8.01
C GLN A 18 7.94 4.08 6.94
N PRO A 19 8.18 5.35 7.31
CA PRO A 19 8.71 6.35 6.38
C PRO A 19 10.14 6.02 5.95
N THR A 20 10.51 6.31 4.71
CA THR A 20 11.85 6.01 4.18
C THR A 20 12.96 6.73 4.94
N THR A 21 12.69 7.93 5.47
CA THR A 21 13.65 8.75 6.24
C THR A 21 14.20 8.04 7.49
N TYR A 22 13.46 7.10 8.07
CA TYR A 22 13.90 6.37 9.27
C TYR A 22 14.62 5.05 8.95
N GLY A 23 14.67 4.65 7.68
CA GLY A 23 15.27 3.38 7.28
C GLY A 23 14.72 2.20 8.08
N LEU A 24 15.63 1.42 8.68
CA LEU A 24 15.32 0.24 9.49
C LEU A 24 14.86 0.56 10.93
N ASP A 25 14.91 1.82 11.37
CA ASP A 25 14.49 2.20 12.73
C ASP A 25 12.97 2.34 12.84
N ASN A 26 12.29 1.23 13.14
CA ASN A 26 10.83 1.19 13.27
C ASN A 26 10.29 1.77 14.59
N ARG A 27 11.15 2.27 15.51
CA ARG A 27 10.71 2.63 16.88
C ARG A 27 9.69 3.78 16.88
N CYS A 28 9.87 4.79 16.04
CA CYS A 28 8.95 5.94 15.98
C CYS A 28 7.54 5.50 15.54
N GLN A 29 7.47 4.73 14.45
CA GLN A 29 6.23 4.19 13.91
C GLN A 29 5.52 3.28 14.93
N LEU A 30 6.25 2.35 15.55
CA LEU A 30 5.68 1.42 16.53
C LEU A 30 5.17 2.11 17.79
N ARG A 31 5.84 3.19 18.23
CA ARG A 31 5.29 4.06 19.30
C ARG A 31 3.98 4.71 18.88
N GLY A 32 3.86 5.14 17.62
CA GLY A 32 2.62 5.65 17.06
C GLY A 32 1.50 4.60 17.02
N VAL A 33 1.82 3.38 16.59
CA VAL A 33 0.88 2.24 16.58
C VAL A 33 0.41 1.91 17.99
N ALA A 34 1.33 1.79 18.95
CA ALA A 34 0.99 1.56 20.36
C ALA A 34 0.08 2.67 20.93
N ALA A 35 0.33 3.93 20.55
CA ALA A 35 -0.53 5.03 20.95
C ALA A 35 -1.93 4.93 20.35
N LEU A 36 -2.08 4.45 19.11
CA LEU A 36 -3.38 4.24 18.45
C LEU A 36 -4.14 3.01 18.96
N GLY A 37 -3.46 2.07 19.62
CA GLY A 37 -4.05 0.89 20.25
C GLY A 37 -4.43 -0.21 19.25
N ASP A 38 -5.36 -1.08 19.65
CA ASP A 38 -5.71 -2.31 18.91
C ASP A 38 -6.27 -2.05 17.49
N ALA A 39 -6.72 -0.83 17.22
CA ALA A 39 -7.19 -0.40 15.91
C ALA A 39 -6.06 -0.03 14.93
N ALA A 40 -4.79 -0.21 15.32
CA ALA A 40 -3.64 0.07 14.47
C ALA A 40 -2.80 -1.16 14.13
N ARG A 41 -2.22 -1.16 12.93
CA ARG A 41 -1.19 -2.12 12.49
C ARG A 41 0.00 -1.38 11.91
N ALA A 42 1.15 -2.06 11.89
CA ALA A 42 2.38 -1.54 11.30
C ALA A 42 2.76 -2.30 10.03
N VAL A 43 3.32 -1.57 9.06
CA VAL A 43 4.17 -2.12 8.00
C VAL A 43 5.57 -1.58 8.21
N VAL A 44 6.47 -2.44 8.67
CA VAL A 44 7.82 -2.10 9.13
C VAL A 44 8.84 -2.23 7.99
N VAL A 45 10.08 -1.78 8.18
CA VAL A 45 11.20 -2.13 7.29
C VAL A 45 12.20 -2.96 8.07
N VAL A 46 12.60 -4.09 7.52
CA VAL A 46 13.66 -4.97 8.03
C VAL A 46 14.52 -5.41 6.85
N ASP A 47 15.75 -5.82 7.11
CA ASP A 47 16.64 -6.42 6.12
C ASP A 47 16.74 -7.96 6.31
N ASP A 48 17.61 -8.61 5.54
CA ASP A 48 17.83 -10.07 5.59
C ASP A 48 18.56 -10.56 6.84
N THR A 49 19.02 -9.64 7.71
CA THR A 49 19.65 -9.98 8.99
C THR A 49 18.64 -10.16 10.12
N VAL A 50 17.37 -9.79 9.90
CA VAL A 50 16.28 -9.99 10.87
C VAL A 50 16.15 -11.46 11.24
N ASP A 51 15.96 -11.76 12.52
CA ASP A 51 15.75 -13.12 13.01
C ASP A 51 14.27 -13.39 13.40
N ASP A 52 13.95 -14.65 13.67
CA ASP A 52 12.58 -15.06 14.01
C ASP A 52 12.08 -14.42 15.32
N ALA A 53 13.00 -14.17 16.26
CA ALA A 53 12.68 -13.56 17.54
C ALA A 53 12.28 -12.09 17.35
N GLU A 54 12.99 -11.36 16.50
CA GLU A 54 12.68 -9.99 16.14
C GLU A 54 11.39 -9.91 15.32
N VAL A 55 11.16 -10.81 14.36
CA VAL A 55 9.88 -10.87 13.62
C VAL A 55 8.71 -11.14 14.59
N LEU A 56 8.88 -12.04 15.56
CA LEU A 56 7.88 -12.28 16.60
C LEU A 56 7.63 -11.02 17.43
N ARG A 57 8.70 -10.37 17.93
CA ARG A 57 8.60 -9.15 18.73
C ARG A 57 7.87 -8.04 17.96
N LEU A 58 8.18 -7.84 16.68
CA LEU A 58 7.51 -6.86 15.83
C LEU A 58 6.04 -7.24 15.59
N HIS A 59 5.73 -8.52 15.43
CA HIS A 59 4.35 -9.01 15.27
C HIS A 59 3.49 -8.71 16.50
N GLU A 60 4.04 -8.94 17.69
CA GLU A 60 3.41 -8.62 18.99
C GLU A 60 3.18 -7.10 19.15
N LEU A 61 4.05 -6.27 18.55
CA LEU A 61 3.89 -4.82 18.48
C LEU A 61 2.94 -4.35 17.35
N GLY A 62 2.26 -5.29 16.68
CA GLY A 62 1.23 -4.98 15.67
C GLY A 62 1.71 -4.96 14.22
N ALA A 63 2.96 -5.37 13.94
CA ALA A 63 3.43 -5.49 12.56
C ALA A 63 2.73 -6.64 11.81
N ARG A 64 2.34 -6.38 10.56
CA ARG A 64 1.65 -7.32 9.66
C ARG A 64 2.22 -7.33 8.25
N GLY A 65 3.30 -6.61 8.03
CA GLY A 65 3.96 -6.56 6.73
C GLY A 65 5.30 -5.86 6.78
N VAL A 66 6.07 -6.05 5.71
CA VAL A 66 7.36 -5.41 5.47
C VAL A 66 7.27 -4.49 4.26
N ARG A 67 7.89 -3.32 4.33
CA ARG A 67 7.88 -2.32 3.25
C ARG A 67 9.17 -2.40 2.44
N PHE A 68 9.00 -2.44 1.13
CA PHE A 68 10.03 -2.36 0.13
C PHE A 68 9.76 -1.13 -0.75
N HIS A 69 10.58 -0.09 -0.60
CA HIS A 69 10.52 1.12 -1.40
C HIS A 69 11.64 1.08 -2.44
N MET A 70 11.31 0.71 -3.67
CA MET A 70 12.23 0.47 -4.79
C MET A 70 12.47 1.70 -5.66
N LEU A 71 12.19 2.88 -5.11
CA LEU A 71 12.52 4.17 -5.70
C LEU A 71 13.71 4.79 -4.97
N PRO A 72 14.35 5.85 -5.51
CA PRO A 72 15.48 6.49 -4.85
C PRO A 72 15.17 6.87 -3.39
N GLY A 73 16.07 6.50 -2.47
CA GLY A 73 15.88 6.69 -1.02
C GLY A 73 15.28 5.48 -0.30
N GLY A 74 15.09 4.36 -1.00
CA GLY A 74 14.75 3.06 -0.41
C GLY A 74 15.80 2.58 0.59
N ALA A 75 15.33 1.98 1.68
CA ALA A 75 16.20 1.51 2.77
C ALA A 75 16.80 0.12 2.53
N VAL A 76 16.09 -0.72 1.78
CA VAL A 76 16.48 -2.11 1.48
C VAL A 76 16.36 -2.35 -0.03
N PRO A 77 17.31 -3.09 -0.63
CA PRO A 77 17.32 -3.26 -2.07
C PRO A 77 16.50 -4.50 -2.48
N TRP A 78 16.42 -4.75 -3.78
CA TRP A 78 15.67 -5.87 -4.32
C TRP A 78 16.21 -7.23 -3.86
N GLU A 79 17.52 -7.37 -3.65
CA GLU A 79 18.22 -8.63 -3.36
C GLU A 79 17.77 -9.29 -2.06
N VAL A 80 17.28 -8.50 -1.10
CA VAL A 80 16.82 -9.02 0.20
C VAL A 80 15.32 -9.35 0.22
N LEU A 81 14.61 -9.16 -0.90
CA LEU A 81 13.15 -9.35 -0.96
C LEU A 81 12.73 -10.78 -0.62
N GLU A 82 13.27 -11.79 -1.30
CA GLU A 82 12.90 -13.20 -1.08
C GLU A 82 13.29 -13.68 0.32
N PRO A 83 14.54 -13.48 0.82
CA PRO A 83 14.91 -13.91 2.17
C PRO A 83 14.00 -13.31 3.25
N VAL A 84 13.65 -12.03 3.14
CA VAL A 84 12.74 -11.37 4.09
C VAL A 84 11.32 -11.92 3.94
N ALA A 85 10.82 -12.08 2.71
CA ALA A 85 9.49 -12.63 2.46
C ALA A 85 9.32 -14.04 3.03
N GLU A 86 10.31 -14.91 2.84
CA GLU A 86 10.37 -16.25 3.42
C GLU A 86 10.34 -16.20 4.95
N ARG A 87 11.07 -15.27 5.57
CA ARG A 87 11.12 -15.12 7.02
C ARG A 87 9.80 -14.71 7.64
N VAL A 88 9.06 -13.81 6.98
CA VAL A 88 7.81 -13.27 7.54
C VAL A 88 6.57 -14.10 7.15
N ALA A 89 6.69 -14.98 6.15
CA ALA A 89 5.57 -15.82 5.68
C ALA A 89 4.90 -16.66 6.78
N PRO A 90 5.61 -17.32 7.72
CA PRO A 90 4.97 -18.09 8.79
C PRO A 90 4.07 -17.27 9.71
N ARG A 91 4.17 -15.93 9.70
CA ARG A 91 3.33 -15.02 10.50
C ARG A 91 2.17 -14.43 9.71
N GLY A 92 1.98 -14.86 8.46
CA GLY A 92 0.94 -14.33 7.58
C GLY A 92 1.15 -12.86 7.21
N TRP A 93 2.40 -12.38 7.22
CA TRP A 93 2.70 -11.01 6.82
C TRP A 93 2.67 -10.87 5.29
N HIS A 94 2.48 -9.64 4.81
CA HIS A 94 2.61 -9.28 3.40
C HIS A 94 3.90 -8.49 3.12
N VAL A 95 4.30 -8.47 1.85
CA VAL A 95 5.25 -7.49 1.32
C VAL A 95 4.46 -6.31 0.77
N GLN A 96 4.74 -5.10 1.26
CA GLN A 96 4.24 -3.87 0.66
C GLN A 96 5.33 -3.27 -0.23
N LEU A 97 5.03 -3.14 -1.52
CA LEU A 97 5.96 -2.74 -2.55
C LEU A 97 5.57 -1.38 -3.16
N GLN A 98 6.52 -0.46 -3.13
CA GLN A 98 6.44 0.78 -3.88
C GLN A 98 7.54 0.80 -4.93
N LEU A 99 7.17 0.87 -6.20
CA LEU A 99 8.07 0.84 -7.36
C LEU A 99 7.51 1.73 -8.47
N ASN A 100 8.22 1.86 -9.59
CA ASN A 100 7.61 2.35 -10.83
C ASN A 100 6.84 1.20 -11.49
N GLY A 101 5.52 1.32 -11.60
CA GLY A 101 4.66 0.27 -12.16
C GLY A 101 5.06 -0.19 -13.56
N ARG A 102 5.78 0.65 -14.32
CA ARG A 102 6.31 0.31 -15.64
C ARG A 102 7.29 -0.88 -15.62
N GLU A 103 7.89 -1.18 -14.47
CA GLU A 103 8.79 -2.33 -14.31
C GLU A 103 8.04 -3.65 -14.09
N LEU A 104 6.71 -3.64 -13.90
CA LEU A 104 5.96 -4.83 -13.49
C LEU A 104 6.04 -5.98 -14.49
N THR A 105 6.16 -5.71 -15.80
CA THR A 105 6.36 -6.76 -16.81
C THR A 105 7.61 -7.58 -16.52
N GLU A 106 8.71 -6.93 -16.11
CA GLU A 106 9.99 -7.58 -15.81
C GLU A 106 10.00 -8.22 -14.42
N ARG A 107 9.20 -7.68 -13.49
CA ARG A 107 9.17 -8.12 -12.08
C ARG A 107 8.09 -9.17 -11.79
N ALA A 108 7.09 -9.35 -12.65
CA ALA A 108 5.92 -10.17 -12.37
C ALA A 108 6.29 -11.59 -11.94
N GLU A 109 7.17 -12.27 -12.67
CA GLU A 109 7.61 -13.64 -12.34
C GLU A 109 8.27 -13.72 -10.96
N ARG A 110 9.00 -12.69 -10.55
CA ARG A 110 9.61 -12.62 -9.23
C ARG A 110 8.55 -12.49 -8.14
N LEU A 111 7.58 -11.59 -8.35
CA LEU A 111 6.49 -11.35 -7.40
C LEU A 111 5.61 -12.59 -7.22
N ARG A 112 5.33 -13.33 -8.30
CA ARG A 112 4.57 -14.59 -8.27
C ARG A 112 5.17 -15.64 -7.33
N ARG A 113 6.49 -15.71 -7.26
CA ARG A 113 7.21 -16.71 -6.47
C ARG A 113 7.27 -16.41 -4.97
N LEU A 114 6.93 -15.19 -4.54
CA LEU A 114 7.01 -14.84 -3.13
C LEU A 114 6.07 -15.71 -2.30
N PRO A 115 6.46 -16.19 -1.11
CA PRO A 115 5.60 -17.02 -0.25
C PRO A 115 4.58 -16.20 0.57
N VAL A 116 4.44 -14.89 0.28
CA VAL A 116 3.51 -13.97 0.95
C VAL A 116 2.62 -13.21 -0.03
N ASP A 117 1.56 -12.58 0.50
CA ASP A 117 0.80 -11.59 -0.25
C ASP A 117 1.67 -10.38 -0.60
N VAL A 118 1.38 -9.75 -1.75
CA VAL A 118 2.04 -8.53 -2.22
C VAL A 118 1.04 -7.38 -2.28
N VAL A 119 1.40 -6.23 -1.73
CA VAL A 119 0.60 -5.01 -1.78
C VAL A 119 1.34 -3.97 -2.60
N VAL A 120 0.82 -3.63 -3.77
CA VAL A 120 1.37 -2.60 -4.65
C VAL A 120 0.83 -1.23 -4.25
N ASP A 121 1.72 -0.31 -3.89
CA ASP A 121 1.36 1.04 -3.45
C ASP A 121 0.88 1.93 -4.61
N HIS A 122 0.02 2.90 -4.28
CA HIS A 122 -0.32 4.08 -5.08
C HIS A 122 -0.75 3.80 -6.53
N VAL A 123 -1.70 2.88 -6.72
CA VAL A 123 -2.21 2.50 -8.06
C VAL A 123 -1.08 2.02 -8.99
N GLY A 124 -0.04 1.40 -8.43
CA GLY A 124 1.15 0.98 -9.18
C GLY A 124 2.16 2.09 -9.46
N ARG A 125 1.83 3.36 -9.20
CA ARG A 125 2.71 4.53 -9.38
C ARG A 125 3.44 4.51 -10.74
N PHE A 126 2.70 4.34 -11.82
CA PHE A 126 3.23 4.35 -13.18
C PHE A 126 3.78 5.75 -13.51
N MET A 127 5.10 5.85 -13.67
CA MET A 127 5.78 7.13 -13.91
C MET A 127 6.60 7.05 -15.21
N PRO A 128 6.20 7.76 -16.29
CA PRO A 128 4.95 8.53 -16.43
C PRO A 128 3.70 7.63 -16.44
N PRO A 129 2.48 8.17 -16.26
CA PRO A 129 1.23 7.41 -16.36
C PRO A 129 1.12 6.60 -17.66
N VAL A 130 0.33 5.53 -17.62
CA VAL A 130 0.13 4.59 -18.74
C VAL A 130 -1.36 4.52 -19.12
N PRO A 131 -1.70 4.21 -20.38
CA PRO A 131 -3.06 3.84 -20.72
C PRO A 131 -3.46 2.49 -20.11
N THR A 132 -4.76 2.19 -20.08
CA THR A 132 -5.31 0.99 -19.44
C THR A 132 -4.98 -0.32 -20.16
N ASP A 133 -4.43 -0.27 -21.38
CA ASP A 133 -4.02 -1.43 -22.19
C ASP A 133 -2.49 -1.57 -22.28
N ASP A 134 -1.74 -0.78 -21.50
CA ASP A 134 -0.28 -0.89 -21.42
C ASP A 134 0.13 -2.25 -20.81
N ALA A 135 1.15 -2.88 -21.39
CA ALA A 135 1.62 -4.19 -20.97
C ALA A 135 2.01 -4.26 -19.49
N ALA A 136 2.55 -3.18 -18.92
CA ALA A 136 2.92 -3.15 -17.51
C ALA A 136 1.70 -3.08 -16.58
N PHE A 137 0.62 -2.42 -17.01
CA PHE A 137 -0.64 -2.41 -16.28
C PHE A 137 -1.38 -3.75 -16.41
N GLU A 138 -1.37 -4.36 -17.59
CA GLU A 138 -1.89 -5.73 -17.79
C GLU A 138 -1.10 -6.75 -16.96
N ALA A 139 0.22 -6.59 -16.78
CA ALA A 139 1.00 -7.41 -15.86
C ALA A 139 0.52 -7.27 -14.40
N LEU A 140 0.17 -6.06 -13.96
CA LEU A 140 -0.44 -5.84 -12.64
C LEU A 140 -1.78 -6.56 -12.51
N LEU A 141 -2.65 -6.46 -13.53
CA LEU A 141 -3.94 -7.16 -13.55
C LEU A 141 -3.77 -8.67 -13.48
N GLY A 142 -2.80 -9.25 -14.21
CA GLY A 142 -2.46 -10.67 -14.13
C GLY A 142 -2.07 -11.10 -12.71
N LEU A 143 -1.20 -10.33 -12.05
CA LEU A 143 -0.81 -10.59 -10.67
C LEU A 143 -1.99 -10.51 -9.68
N LEU A 144 -2.98 -9.66 -9.95
CA LEU A 144 -4.19 -9.52 -9.15
C LEU A 144 -5.17 -10.69 -9.36
N ASP A 145 -5.34 -11.12 -10.61
CA ASP A 145 -6.20 -12.27 -10.97
C ASP A 145 -5.70 -13.58 -10.32
N GLU A 146 -4.40 -13.71 -10.06
CA GLU A 146 -3.79 -14.85 -9.36
C GLU A 146 -4.06 -14.86 -7.83
N GLY A 147 -4.64 -13.78 -7.30
CA GLY A 147 -5.27 -13.78 -5.99
C GLY A 147 -4.37 -13.48 -4.78
N ARG A 148 -3.06 -13.29 -4.98
CA ARG A 148 -2.07 -12.98 -3.91
C ARG A 148 -1.51 -11.55 -3.98
N THR A 149 -2.02 -10.75 -4.90
CA THR A 149 -1.64 -9.33 -5.03
C THR A 149 -2.80 -8.44 -4.63
N TRP A 150 -2.47 -7.29 -4.06
CA TRP A 150 -3.39 -6.22 -3.67
C TRP A 150 -2.88 -4.90 -4.23
N VAL A 151 -3.78 -3.93 -4.44
CA VAL A 151 -3.40 -2.56 -4.83
C VAL A 151 -4.00 -1.55 -3.87
N LYS A 152 -3.19 -0.56 -3.46
CA LYS A 152 -3.68 0.60 -2.71
C LYS A 152 -4.08 1.75 -3.64
N LEU A 153 -5.36 2.06 -3.64
CA LEU A 153 -5.96 3.26 -4.21
C LEU A 153 -5.58 4.46 -3.32
N SER A 154 -4.49 5.15 -3.66
CA SER A 154 -3.93 6.21 -2.84
C SER A 154 -2.97 7.08 -3.65
N ALA A 155 -2.76 8.32 -3.17
CA ALA A 155 -1.71 9.22 -3.63
C ALA A 155 -1.54 9.36 -5.15
N PRO A 156 -2.62 9.58 -5.93
CA PRO A 156 -2.49 9.72 -7.39
C PRO A 156 -1.59 10.90 -7.79
N TYR A 157 -1.43 11.90 -6.91
CA TYR A 157 -0.50 13.02 -7.07
C TYR A 157 0.98 12.61 -7.13
N GLU A 158 1.35 11.38 -6.78
CA GLU A 158 2.73 10.88 -6.89
C GLU A 158 3.12 10.46 -8.31
N SER A 159 2.14 10.31 -9.21
CA SER A 159 2.36 9.87 -10.59
C SER A 159 1.59 10.67 -11.64
N SER A 160 0.44 11.25 -11.28
CA SER A 160 -0.38 12.05 -12.18
C SER A 160 0.36 13.30 -12.65
N VAL A 161 0.25 13.58 -13.95
CA VAL A 161 0.66 14.83 -14.60
C VAL A 161 -0.52 15.79 -14.77
N THR A 162 -1.76 15.30 -14.81
CA THR A 162 -2.96 16.18 -14.90
C THR A 162 -3.32 16.83 -13.58
N GLY A 163 -3.06 16.16 -12.45
CA GLY A 163 -3.31 16.69 -11.11
C GLY A 163 -4.78 16.70 -10.65
N PRO A 164 -5.07 17.36 -9.52
CA PRO A 164 -6.40 17.39 -8.90
C PRO A 164 -7.41 18.26 -9.70
N PRO A 165 -8.72 18.11 -9.43
CA PRO A 165 -9.31 17.15 -8.49
C PRO A 165 -9.47 15.75 -9.07
N GLY A 166 -9.30 15.59 -10.38
CA GLY A 166 -9.71 14.40 -11.11
C GLY A 166 -8.64 13.34 -11.34
N TYR A 167 -7.37 13.75 -11.46
CA TYR A 167 -6.27 12.85 -11.81
C TYR A 167 -6.63 11.99 -13.04
N ASP A 168 -7.09 12.63 -14.12
CA ASP A 168 -7.76 11.97 -15.24
C ASP A 168 -6.82 11.05 -16.06
N ASP A 169 -5.52 11.08 -15.78
CA ASP A 169 -4.49 10.16 -16.29
C ASP A 169 -4.24 8.93 -15.41
N VAL A 170 -4.72 8.92 -14.15
CA VAL A 170 -4.63 7.79 -13.20
C VAL A 170 -6.00 7.16 -12.97
N THR A 171 -7.06 7.97 -12.96
CA THR A 171 -8.43 7.53 -12.69
C THR A 171 -8.91 6.39 -13.62
N PRO A 172 -8.61 6.37 -14.93
CA PRO A 172 -8.97 5.23 -15.78
C PRO A 172 -8.36 3.89 -15.34
N LEU A 173 -7.15 3.90 -14.78
CA LEU A 173 -6.52 2.71 -14.20
C LEU A 173 -7.28 2.22 -12.96
N VAL A 174 -7.70 3.16 -12.10
CA VAL A 174 -8.51 2.84 -10.91
C VAL A 174 -9.87 2.27 -11.30
N GLU A 175 -10.57 2.88 -12.26
CA GLU A 175 -11.86 2.38 -12.74
C GLU A 175 -11.74 0.95 -13.29
N ARG A 176 -10.65 0.67 -14.02
CA ARG A 176 -10.38 -0.68 -14.53
C ARG A 176 -10.08 -1.68 -13.43
N LEU A 177 -9.30 -1.30 -12.42
CA LEU A 177 -9.03 -2.11 -11.23
C LEU A 177 -10.32 -2.43 -10.46
N VAL A 178 -11.14 -1.41 -10.21
CA VAL A 178 -12.41 -1.53 -9.47
C VAL A 178 -13.39 -2.46 -10.20
N ALA A 179 -13.48 -2.35 -11.52
CA ALA A 179 -14.33 -3.22 -12.33
C ALA A 179 -13.84 -4.68 -12.38
N ARG A 180 -12.53 -4.92 -12.30
CA ARG A 180 -11.92 -6.24 -12.53
C ARG A 180 -11.69 -7.04 -11.25
N VAL A 181 -11.18 -6.40 -10.19
CA VAL A 181 -10.69 -7.07 -8.97
C VAL A 181 -11.04 -6.29 -7.68
N PRO A 182 -12.32 -5.96 -7.44
CA PRO A 182 -12.72 -5.16 -6.26
C PRO A 182 -12.34 -5.81 -4.92
N ASP A 183 -12.21 -7.13 -4.88
CA ASP A 183 -11.81 -7.92 -3.70
C ASP A 183 -10.29 -7.91 -3.42
N ARG A 184 -9.51 -7.16 -4.21
CA ARG A 184 -8.05 -6.99 -4.05
C ARG A 184 -7.61 -5.54 -3.94
N LEU A 185 -8.54 -4.63 -3.68
CA LEU A 185 -8.26 -3.21 -3.55
C LEU A 185 -8.34 -2.74 -2.10
N LEU A 186 -7.47 -1.81 -1.78
CA LEU A 186 -7.39 -1.11 -0.50
C LEU A 186 -7.45 0.38 -0.78
N TRP A 187 -7.85 1.17 0.21
CA TRP A 187 -7.73 2.63 0.15
C TRP A 187 -6.75 3.12 1.20
N ALA A 188 -5.99 4.19 0.89
CA ALA A 188 -5.15 4.86 1.87
C ALA A 188 -5.08 6.36 1.63
N SER A 189 -5.01 7.14 2.71
CA SER A 189 -4.87 8.60 2.63
C SER A 189 -3.49 9.05 2.13
N ASN A 190 -2.44 8.26 2.40
CA ASN A 190 -1.04 8.66 2.27
C ASN A 190 -0.68 9.91 3.09
N TRP A 191 -1.43 10.18 4.17
CA TRP A 191 -1.09 11.23 5.13
C TRP A 191 0.29 10.92 5.77
N PRO A 192 1.18 11.90 5.97
CA PRO A 192 0.97 13.36 5.89
C PRO A 192 1.25 14.01 4.53
N HIS A 193 1.20 13.24 3.43
CA HIS A 193 1.45 13.72 2.06
C HIS A 193 2.86 14.33 1.89
N PRO A 194 3.93 13.57 2.20
CA PRO A 194 5.29 14.09 2.16
C PRO A 194 5.65 14.64 0.78
N GLY A 195 6.32 15.80 0.74
CA GLY A 195 6.75 16.45 -0.50
C GLY A 195 5.67 17.23 -1.26
N GLN A 196 4.41 17.22 -0.79
CA GLN A 196 3.33 17.96 -1.43
C GLN A 196 3.26 19.40 -0.92
N ALA A 197 3.43 20.37 -1.82
CA ALA A 197 3.29 21.80 -1.49
C ALA A 197 1.83 22.18 -1.18
N ALA A 198 0.88 21.52 -1.86
CA ALA A 198 -0.55 21.65 -1.65
C ALA A 198 -1.15 20.27 -1.38
N PRO A 199 -1.06 19.76 -0.13
CA PRO A 199 -1.59 18.45 0.21
C PRO A 199 -3.13 18.42 0.08
N PRO A 200 -3.73 17.30 -0.32
CA PRO A 200 -5.17 17.18 -0.41
C PRO A 200 -5.81 17.35 0.97
N SER A 201 -6.94 18.07 1.02
CA SER A 201 -7.75 18.15 2.23
C SER A 201 -8.47 16.82 2.50
N PRO A 202 -8.97 16.57 3.72
CA PRO A 202 -9.81 15.41 4.00
C PRO A 202 -11.04 15.34 3.08
N GLY A 203 -11.65 16.50 2.78
CA GLY A 203 -12.76 16.59 1.83
C GLY A 203 -12.38 16.27 0.37
N ASP A 204 -11.14 16.54 -0.05
CA ASP A 204 -10.64 16.10 -1.37
C ASP A 204 -10.49 14.58 -1.40
N LEU A 205 -9.92 13.99 -0.34
CA LEU A 205 -9.75 12.54 -0.21
C LEU A 205 -11.09 11.80 -0.26
N THR A 206 -12.11 12.29 0.47
CA THR A 206 -13.46 11.72 0.48
C THR A 206 -14.11 11.79 -0.91
N ARG A 207 -14.09 12.97 -1.55
CA ARG A 207 -14.70 13.14 -2.90
C ARG A 207 -14.04 12.25 -3.94
N LEU A 208 -12.72 12.11 -3.89
CA LEU A 208 -12.01 11.22 -4.81
C LEU A 208 -12.34 9.75 -4.56
N ALA A 209 -12.38 9.32 -3.29
CA ALA A 209 -12.78 7.96 -2.94
C ALA A 209 -14.20 7.63 -3.41
N GLU A 210 -15.15 8.56 -3.27
CA GLU A 210 -16.51 8.41 -3.76
C GLU A 210 -16.59 8.35 -5.29
N ARG A 211 -15.77 9.14 -6.00
CA ARG A 211 -15.65 9.06 -7.46
C ARG A 211 -15.13 7.69 -7.91
N TRP A 212 -14.09 7.18 -7.28
CA TRP A 212 -13.48 5.89 -7.62
C TRP A 212 -14.35 4.69 -7.20
N LEU A 213 -15.13 4.83 -6.14
CA LEU A 213 -15.94 3.76 -5.54
C LEU A 213 -17.40 4.22 -5.40
N PRO A 214 -18.12 4.43 -6.52
CA PRO A 214 -19.49 4.94 -6.49
C PRO A 214 -20.48 3.93 -5.90
N ASP A 215 -20.22 2.64 -6.10
CA ASP A 215 -21.02 1.54 -5.56
C ASP A 215 -20.74 1.33 -4.05
N PRO A 216 -21.76 1.43 -3.17
CA PRO A 216 -21.57 1.25 -1.73
C PRO A 216 -21.02 -0.13 -1.34
N ALA A 217 -21.39 -1.21 -2.04
CA ALA A 217 -20.91 -2.55 -1.71
C ALA A 217 -19.41 -2.68 -1.98
N THR A 218 -18.95 -2.18 -3.14
CA THR A 218 -17.54 -2.11 -3.49
C THR A 218 -16.78 -1.20 -2.53
N ARG A 219 -17.37 -0.06 -2.13
CA ARG A 219 -16.78 0.83 -1.12
C ARG A 219 -16.60 0.13 0.23
N THR A 220 -17.57 -0.65 0.68
CA THR A 220 -17.45 -1.47 1.90
C THR A 220 -16.30 -2.45 1.80
N LYS A 221 -16.16 -3.17 0.67
CA LYS A 221 -15.03 -4.08 0.45
C LYS A 221 -13.70 -3.35 0.61
N VAL A 222 -13.50 -2.26 -0.13
CA VAL A 222 -12.21 -1.57 -0.21
C VAL A 222 -11.83 -0.83 1.08
N LEU A 223 -12.82 -0.24 1.77
CA LEU A 223 -12.58 0.52 3.01
C LEU A 223 -12.62 -0.35 4.28
N THR A 224 -13.31 -1.48 4.24
CA THR A 224 -13.64 -2.25 5.45
C THR A 224 -13.18 -3.70 5.39
N ASP A 225 -13.70 -4.51 4.45
CA ASP A 225 -13.56 -5.97 4.49
C ASP A 225 -12.17 -6.42 4.04
N ASN A 226 -11.70 -5.91 2.91
CA ASN A 226 -10.38 -6.19 2.35
C ASN A 226 -9.25 -5.85 3.34
N PRO A 227 -9.19 -4.62 3.93
CA PRO A 227 -8.17 -4.34 4.93
C PRO A 227 -8.36 -5.16 6.22
N ALA A 228 -9.58 -5.55 6.60
CA ALA A 228 -9.77 -6.47 7.74
C ALA A 228 -9.08 -7.81 7.50
N ALA A 229 -9.32 -8.41 6.33
CA ALA A 229 -8.75 -9.68 5.94
C ALA A 229 -7.22 -9.62 5.85
N LEU A 230 -6.68 -8.64 5.14
CA LEU A 230 -5.24 -8.54 4.89
C LEU A 230 -4.42 -8.20 6.15
N TYR A 231 -4.91 -7.30 7.00
CA TYR A 231 -4.16 -6.82 8.16
C TYR A 231 -4.55 -7.52 9.48
N GLY A 232 -5.53 -8.43 9.45
CA GLY A 232 -6.02 -9.15 10.62
C GLY A 232 -6.55 -8.19 11.70
N PHE A 233 -7.47 -7.31 11.29
CA PHE A 233 -8.21 -6.44 12.21
C PHE A 233 -9.42 -7.12 12.82
#